data_AF-A0A9W8U170-F1
#
_entry.id   AF-A0A9W8U170-F1
#
_cell.length_a   1.000
_cell.length_b   1.000
_cell.length_c   1.000
_cell.angle_alpha   90.00
_cell.angle_beta   90.00
_cell.angle_gamma   90.00
#
_symmetry.space_group_name_H-M   'P 1'
#
loop_
_entity.id
_entity.type
_entity.pdbx_description
1 polymer ?
#
loop_
_entity_poly.entity_id
_entity_poly.type
_entity_poly.pdbx_seq_one_letter_code
_entity_poly.pdbx_strand_id
1 'polypeptide(L)'
;MPDTPSKRMRIMTSEMASTSSGSFLVSKNPYKSEIPLPQMLEKQALTLPAPDWSLLMRPPADRSREQLEAENQALIRSLANAKGYVAAFADREETLAAQAVVQDMALIKLNSALHSKEMKKAENDGSDVLNDGMGRLWSDARILEYQKRKRTEKVRKAAEKERRKELRSSKKALKTMIDAEWATIKEKHDENLQKWNKMCTELKEKGFKAKDLPKKPCHETKRSVIARLSGCDSEESEEDTDND
;
A
#
# COMPACT_ATOMS: atom_id res chain seq x y z
N MET A 1 34.55 -14.60 -9.42
CA MET A 1 33.52 -13.78 -8.74
C MET A 1 32.15 -14.28 -9.18
N PRO A 2 31.30 -14.78 -8.26
CA PRO A 2 30.05 -15.43 -8.62
C PRO A 2 29.03 -14.46 -9.20
N ASP A 3 28.27 -14.94 -10.19
CA ASP A 3 27.24 -14.19 -10.90
C ASP A 3 25.93 -14.24 -10.12
N THR A 4 25.56 -13.13 -9.49
CA THR A 4 24.35 -13.02 -8.67
C THR A 4 23.23 -12.32 -9.43
N PRO A 5 21.95 -12.67 -9.18
CA PRO A 5 20.81 -12.00 -9.82
C PRO A 5 20.83 -10.47 -9.67
N SER A 6 21.29 -9.96 -8.52
CA SER A 6 21.43 -8.52 -8.28
C SER A 6 22.47 -7.87 -9.20
N LYS A 7 23.56 -8.59 -9.52
CA LYS A 7 24.58 -8.12 -10.47
C LYS A 7 24.02 -8.07 -11.89
N ARG A 8 23.26 -9.09 -12.30
CA ARG A 8 22.58 -9.12 -13.62
C ARG A 8 21.58 -7.97 -13.78
N MET A 9 20.78 -7.71 -12.74
CA MET A 9 19.87 -6.57 -12.70
C MET A 9 20.61 -5.24 -12.85
N ARG A 10 21.70 -5.05 -12.08
CA ARG A 10 22.51 -3.83 -12.16
C ARG A 10 23.12 -3.62 -13.55
N ILE A 11 23.62 -4.68 -14.19
CA ILE A 11 24.16 -4.62 -15.56
C ILE A 11 23.04 -4.25 -16.53
N MET A 12 21.90 -4.93 -16.48
CA MET A 12 20.74 -4.61 -17.34
C MET A 12 20.28 -3.16 -17.18
N THR A 13 20.17 -2.68 -15.94
CA THR A 13 19.80 -1.29 -15.65
C THR A 13 20.84 -0.29 -16.18
N SER A 14 22.13 -0.64 -16.11
CA SER A 14 23.24 0.16 -16.65
C SER A 14 23.17 0.25 -18.18
N GLU A 15 22.96 -0.88 -18.85
CA GLU A 15 22.84 -0.94 -20.32
C GLU A 15 21.58 -0.22 -20.82
N MET A 16 20.48 -0.29 -20.06
CA MET A 16 19.28 0.51 -20.38
C MET A 16 19.57 2.00 -20.21
N ALA A 17 20.26 2.40 -19.13
CA ALA A 17 20.61 3.79 -18.87
C ALA A 17 21.55 4.41 -19.92
N SER A 18 22.40 3.61 -20.58
CA SER A 18 23.33 4.11 -21.61
C SER A 18 22.67 4.38 -22.96
N THR A 19 21.48 3.84 -23.22
CA THR A 19 20.75 4.07 -24.48
C THR A 19 19.84 5.30 -24.35
N SER A 20 19.81 6.16 -25.38
CA SER A 20 18.93 7.35 -25.40
C SER A 20 17.46 6.99 -25.13
N SER A 21 16.97 5.90 -25.75
CA SER A 21 15.60 5.40 -25.55
C SER A 21 15.38 4.66 -24.23
N GLY A 22 16.34 3.86 -23.76
CA GLY A 22 16.21 3.08 -22.52
C GLY A 22 16.46 3.90 -21.25
N SER A 23 17.23 4.98 -21.35
CA SER A 23 17.53 5.88 -20.23
C SER A 23 16.28 6.45 -19.58
N PHE A 24 15.23 6.63 -20.38
CA PHE A 24 13.90 7.04 -19.97
C PHE A 24 13.26 6.13 -18.91
N LEU A 25 13.42 4.82 -19.03
CA LEU A 25 12.83 3.82 -18.13
C LEU A 25 13.56 3.74 -16.78
N VAL A 26 14.82 4.15 -16.75
CA VAL A 26 15.70 4.06 -15.58
C VAL A 26 15.92 5.41 -14.90
N SER A 27 15.66 6.51 -15.61
CA SER A 27 15.89 7.85 -15.08
C SER A 27 15.00 8.12 -13.86
N LYS A 28 15.63 8.60 -12.78
CA LYS A 28 14.92 9.05 -11.57
C LYS A 28 14.30 10.44 -11.73
N ASN A 29 14.42 11.03 -12.92
CA ASN A 29 13.86 12.35 -13.18
C ASN A 29 12.34 12.22 -13.25
N PRO A 30 11.59 12.84 -12.33
CA PRO A 30 10.14 12.77 -12.35
C PRO A 30 9.65 13.41 -13.65
N TYR A 31 8.73 12.72 -14.33
CA TYR A 31 7.98 13.28 -15.46
C TYR A 31 7.34 14.58 -15.02
N LYS A 32 7.90 15.70 -15.49
CA LYS A 32 7.23 16.99 -15.39
C LYS A 32 6.17 17.02 -16.48
N SER A 33 5.00 17.57 -16.17
CA SER A 33 3.88 17.73 -17.12
C SER A 33 4.25 18.49 -18.40
N GLU A 34 5.39 19.18 -18.38
CA GLU A 34 5.96 19.95 -19.49
C GLU A 34 6.62 19.07 -20.56
N ILE A 35 6.96 17.81 -20.26
CA ILE A 35 7.56 16.89 -21.22
C ILE A 35 6.42 16.10 -21.88
N PRO A 36 6.05 16.40 -23.14
CA PRO A 36 5.06 15.61 -23.84
C PRO A 36 5.59 14.17 -23.96
N LEU A 37 4.73 13.20 -23.64
CA LEU A 37 5.05 11.80 -23.90
C LEU A 37 5.36 11.68 -25.40
N PRO A 38 6.48 11.03 -25.77
CA PRO A 38 6.83 10.86 -27.18
C PRO A 38 5.65 10.21 -27.90
N GLN A 39 5.25 10.77 -29.04
CA GLN A 39 4.14 10.27 -29.85
C GLN A 39 4.58 8.93 -30.45
N MET A 40 4.30 7.84 -29.74
CA MET A 40 4.87 6.52 -30.08
C MET A 40 4.28 5.93 -31.37
N LEU A 41 3.11 6.38 -31.79
CA LEU A 41 2.33 5.82 -32.91
C LEU A 41 2.57 6.55 -34.24
N GLU A 42 3.80 6.93 -34.57
CA GLU A 42 4.08 7.44 -35.91
C GLU A 42 4.17 6.27 -36.90
N LYS A 43 3.27 6.26 -37.88
CA LYS A 43 3.27 5.24 -38.93
C LYS A 43 4.40 5.52 -39.91
N GLN A 44 5.61 5.04 -39.62
CA GLN A 44 6.70 5.12 -40.59
C GLN A 44 6.40 4.24 -41.81
N ALA A 45 6.63 4.76 -43.01
CA ALA A 45 6.50 4.00 -44.24
C ALA A 45 7.62 2.95 -44.32
N LEU A 46 7.27 1.73 -44.76
CA LEU A 46 8.26 0.68 -45.02
C LEU A 46 9.10 1.09 -46.24
N THR A 47 10.42 1.13 -46.09
CA THR A 47 11.39 1.42 -47.17
C THR A 47 11.67 0.20 -48.06
N LEU A 48 10.69 -0.69 -48.22
CA LEU A 48 10.79 -1.87 -49.06
C LEU A 48 10.21 -1.60 -50.45
N PRO A 49 10.70 -2.27 -51.51
CA PRO A 49 10.15 -2.15 -52.86
C PRO A 49 8.83 -2.92 -52.97
N ALA A 50 7.73 -2.22 -53.30
CA ALA A 50 6.40 -2.81 -53.35
C ALA A 50 6.34 -4.07 -54.26
N PRO A 51 5.67 -5.14 -53.83
CA PRO A 51 5.46 -6.32 -54.67
C PRO A 51 4.58 -5.97 -55.88
N ASP A 52 4.99 -6.46 -57.05
CA ASP A 52 4.23 -6.29 -58.27
C ASP A 52 3.14 -7.37 -58.37
N TRP A 53 1.91 -6.99 -58.05
CA TRP A 53 0.73 -7.86 -58.11
C TRP A 53 0.17 -7.99 -59.53
N SER A 54 0.57 -7.12 -60.46
CA SER A 54 0.07 -7.16 -61.84
C SER A 54 0.49 -8.45 -62.56
N LEU A 55 1.59 -9.08 -62.12
CA LEU A 55 2.08 -10.35 -62.64
C LEU A 55 1.09 -11.51 -62.48
N LEU A 56 0.18 -11.43 -61.49
CA LEU A 56 -0.85 -12.45 -61.25
C LEU A 56 -2.06 -12.33 -62.20
N MET A 57 -2.28 -11.15 -62.78
CA MET A 57 -3.47 -10.84 -63.57
C MET A 57 -3.26 -11.08 -65.08
N ARG A 58 -2.12 -11.64 -65.48
CA ARG A 58 -1.77 -11.79 -66.89
C ARG A 58 -2.56 -12.98 -67.50
N PRO A 59 -3.32 -12.77 -68.59
CA PRO A 59 -4.12 -13.83 -69.19
C PRO A 59 -3.23 -14.95 -69.76
N PRO A 60 -3.73 -16.20 -69.80
CA PRO A 60 -3.02 -17.30 -70.44
C PRO A 60 -2.88 -17.00 -71.94
N ALA A 61 -1.65 -16.98 -72.42
CA ALA A 61 -1.31 -16.75 -73.82
C ALA A 61 -0.20 -17.73 -74.21
N ASP A 62 -0.11 -18.08 -75.49
CA ASP A 62 1.01 -18.87 -76.00
C ASP A 62 2.30 -18.04 -75.88
N ARG A 63 3.19 -18.47 -74.99
CA ARG A 63 4.45 -17.78 -74.67
C ARG A 63 5.63 -18.64 -75.07
N SER A 64 6.69 -17.99 -75.52
CA SER A 64 7.96 -18.68 -75.75
C SER A 64 8.56 -19.12 -74.40
N ARG A 65 9.45 -20.13 -74.45
CA ARG A 65 10.16 -20.60 -73.26
C ARG A 65 10.93 -19.47 -72.55
N GLU A 66 11.58 -18.60 -73.31
CA GLU A 66 12.33 -17.47 -72.76
C GLU A 66 11.43 -16.45 -72.04
N GLN A 67 10.22 -16.21 -72.57
CA GLN A 67 9.24 -15.35 -71.92
C GLN A 67 8.75 -15.95 -70.60
N LEU A 68 8.52 -17.26 -70.55
CA LEU A 68 8.14 -17.96 -69.31
C LEU A 68 9.27 -17.94 -68.27
N GLU A 69 10.53 -18.10 -68.68
CA GLU A 69 11.69 -18.01 -67.77
C GLU A 69 11.83 -16.59 -67.19
N ALA A 70 11.67 -15.54 -68.01
CA ALA A 70 11.71 -14.15 -67.55
C ALA A 70 10.55 -13.82 -66.59
N GLU A 71 9.34 -14.30 -66.87
CA GLU A 71 8.18 -14.14 -66.00
C GLU A 71 8.36 -14.86 -64.66
N ASN A 72 8.88 -16.09 -64.67
CA ASN A 72 9.18 -16.82 -63.45
C ASN A 72 10.19 -16.07 -62.59
N GLN A 73 11.23 -15.49 -63.19
CA GLN A 73 12.18 -14.65 -62.44
C GLN A 73 11.51 -13.40 -61.84
N ALA A 74 10.63 -12.75 -62.59
CA ALA A 74 9.88 -11.59 -62.08
C ALA A 74 8.95 -11.97 -60.93
N LEU A 75 8.24 -13.11 -61.04
CA LEU A 75 7.38 -13.65 -59.99
C LEU A 75 8.18 -14.02 -58.74
N ILE A 76 9.35 -14.66 -58.87
CA ILE A 76 10.23 -15.00 -57.75
C ILE A 76 10.67 -13.73 -57.02
N ARG A 77 11.06 -12.68 -57.74
CA ARG A 77 11.43 -11.39 -57.13
C ARG A 77 10.25 -10.73 -56.43
N SER A 78 9.07 -10.71 -57.06
CA SER A 78 7.85 -10.14 -56.48
C SER A 78 7.44 -10.89 -55.20
N LEU A 79 7.52 -12.23 -55.21
CA LEU A 79 7.25 -13.07 -54.05
C LEU A 79 8.26 -12.82 -52.92
N ALA A 80 9.55 -12.66 -53.24
CA ALA A 80 10.57 -12.32 -52.26
C ALA A 80 10.29 -10.96 -51.60
N ASN A 81 9.89 -9.96 -52.39
CA ASN A 81 9.48 -8.65 -51.87
C ASN A 81 8.24 -8.78 -50.97
N ALA A 82 7.20 -9.50 -51.41
CA ALA A 82 5.98 -9.73 -50.63
C ALA A 82 6.29 -10.42 -49.29
N LYS A 83 7.16 -11.43 -49.29
CA LYS A 83 7.62 -12.10 -48.06
C LYS A 83 8.34 -11.14 -47.12
N GLY A 84 9.18 -10.25 -47.66
CA GLY A 84 9.83 -9.18 -46.89
C GLY A 84 8.82 -8.22 -46.25
N TYR A 85 7.78 -7.82 -46.98
CA TYR A 85 6.70 -7.00 -46.43
C TYR A 85 5.96 -7.68 -45.29
N VAL A 86 5.56 -8.95 -45.46
CA VAL A 86 4.84 -9.69 -44.42
C VAL A 86 5.66 -9.78 -43.14
N ALA A 87 6.95 -10.09 -43.24
CA ALA A 87 7.85 -10.12 -42.08
C ALA A 87 7.93 -8.75 -41.40
N ALA A 88 8.16 -7.68 -42.17
CA ALA A 88 8.27 -6.34 -41.61
C ALA A 88 6.95 -5.81 -41.01
N PHE A 89 5.80 -6.25 -41.53
CA PHE A 89 4.50 -5.96 -40.93
C PHE A 89 4.29 -6.71 -39.62
N ALA A 90 4.72 -7.97 -39.51
CA ALA A 90 4.64 -8.74 -38.28
C ALA A 90 5.48 -8.08 -37.16
N ASP A 91 6.74 -7.73 -37.45
CA ASP A 91 7.62 -7.04 -36.50
C ASP A 91 7.03 -5.69 -36.04
N ARG A 92 6.40 -4.97 -36.97
CA ARG A 92 5.72 -3.71 -36.69
C ARG A 92 4.49 -3.89 -35.82
N GLU A 93 3.68 -4.92 -36.07
CA GLU A 93 2.51 -5.23 -35.26
C GLU A 93 2.90 -5.55 -33.82
N GLU A 94 3.96 -6.36 -33.64
CA GLU A 94 4.52 -6.64 -32.32
C GLU A 94 4.98 -5.35 -31.62
N THR A 95 5.70 -4.48 -32.34
CA THR A 95 6.14 -3.18 -31.81
C THR A 95 4.95 -2.31 -31.39
N LEU A 96 3.92 -2.22 -32.22
CA LEU A 96 2.72 -1.43 -31.92
C LEU A 96 1.93 -2.00 -30.73
N ALA A 97 1.83 -3.33 -30.63
CA ALA A 97 1.21 -4.00 -29.49
C ALA A 97 1.98 -3.70 -28.19
N ALA A 98 3.31 -3.79 -28.22
CA ALA A 98 4.15 -3.43 -27.07
C ALA A 98 3.97 -1.97 -26.65
N GLN A 99 3.93 -1.04 -27.62
CA GLN A 99 3.67 0.37 -27.34
C GLN A 99 2.30 0.61 -26.72
N ALA A 100 1.25 -0.08 -27.20
CA ALA A 100 -0.10 0.04 -26.65
C ALA A 100 -0.15 -0.39 -25.18
N VAL A 101 0.52 -1.49 -24.81
CA VAL A 101 0.62 -1.95 -23.41
C VAL A 101 1.33 -0.92 -22.54
N VAL A 102 2.44 -0.34 -23.02
CA VAL A 102 3.18 0.70 -22.27
C VAL A 102 2.32 1.95 -22.05
N GLN A 103 1.54 2.36 -23.07
CA GLN A 103 0.62 3.48 -22.95
C GLN A 103 -0.49 3.19 -21.92
N ASP A 104 -1.09 2.00 -21.96
CA ASP A 104 -2.12 1.60 -21.00
C ASP A 104 -1.58 1.61 -19.56
N MET A 105 -0.40 1.03 -19.34
CA MET A 105 0.27 1.08 -18.03
C MET A 105 0.55 2.52 -17.55
N ALA A 106 0.95 3.41 -18.46
CA ALA A 106 1.17 4.82 -18.13
C ALA A 106 -0.14 5.53 -17.77
N LEU A 107 -1.23 5.26 -18.50
CA LEU A 107 -2.56 5.80 -18.22
C LEU A 107 -3.10 5.31 -16.87
N ILE A 108 -2.95 4.03 -16.55
CA ILE A 108 -3.34 3.46 -15.25
C ILE A 108 -2.59 4.18 -14.11
N LYS A 109 -1.28 4.38 -14.25
CA LYS A 109 -0.47 5.12 -13.26
C LYS A 109 -0.93 6.56 -13.12
N LEU A 110 -1.18 7.26 -14.22
CA LEU A 110 -1.66 8.64 -14.22
C LEU A 110 -3.03 8.75 -13.53
N ASN A 111 -3.96 7.87 -13.88
CA ASN A 111 -5.30 7.82 -13.28
C ASN A 111 -5.23 7.53 -11.78
N SER A 112 -4.39 6.59 -11.35
CA SER A 112 -4.17 6.29 -9.92
C SER A 112 -3.60 7.50 -9.16
N ALA A 113 -2.62 8.19 -9.75
CA ALA A 113 -2.04 9.40 -9.16
C ALA A 113 -3.07 10.55 -9.08
N LEU A 114 -3.88 10.72 -10.12
CA LEU A 114 -4.95 11.72 -10.19
C LEU A 114 -6.02 11.42 -9.13
N HIS A 115 -6.50 10.18 -9.07
CA HIS A 115 -7.45 9.73 -8.05
C HIS A 115 -6.92 9.94 -6.63
N SER A 116 -5.64 9.64 -6.38
CA SER A 116 -5.02 9.87 -5.07
C SER A 116 -4.99 11.36 -4.70
N LYS A 117 -4.76 12.25 -5.67
CA LYS A 117 -4.80 13.70 -5.45
C LYS A 117 -6.23 14.20 -5.24
N GLU A 118 -7.19 13.69 -6.00
CA GLU A 118 -8.61 14.02 -5.85
C GLU A 118 -9.15 13.59 -4.49
N MET A 119 -8.82 12.37 -4.04
CA MET A 119 -9.24 11.88 -2.71
C MET A 119 -8.62 12.69 -1.57
N LYS A 120 -7.33 13.05 -1.66
CA LYS A 120 -6.69 13.95 -0.69
C LYS A 120 -7.35 15.33 -0.65
N LYS A 121 -7.73 15.86 -1.81
CA LYS A 121 -8.46 17.13 -1.89
C LYS A 121 -9.86 17.01 -1.30
N ALA A 122 -10.57 15.91 -1.56
CA ALA A 122 -11.89 15.65 -1.01
C ALA A 122 -11.87 15.54 0.53
N GLU A 123 -10.83 14.92 1.09
CA GLU A 123 -10.62 14.84 2.53
C GLU A 123 -10.38 16.22 3.15
N ASN A 124 -9.55 17.05 2.53
CA ASN A 124 -9.21 18.39 3.02
C ASN A 124 -10.34 19.41 2.86
N ASP A 125 -11.01 19.43 1.70
CA ASP A 125 -12.04 20.43 1.39
C ASP A 125 -13.42 20.05 1.97
N GLY A 126 -13.56 18.85 2.55
CA GLY A 126 -14.84 18.31 3.04
C GLY A 126 -15.91 18.12 1.95
N SER A 127 -15.59 18.53 0.71
CA SER A 127 -16.35 18.22 -0.48
C SER A 127 -16.11 16.74 -0.76
N ASP A 128 -17.15 15.94 -0.59
CA ASP A 128 -17.13 14.53 -0.90
C ASP A 128 -17.10 14.39 -2.43
N VAL A 129 -15.92 14.63 -3.02
CA VAL A 129 -15.78 14.73 -4.46
C VAL A 129 -15.82 13.32 -5.02
N LEU A 130 -16.93 13.08 -5.72
CA LEU A 130 -17.26 11.94 -6.59
C LEU A 130 -17.99 10.80 -5.87
N ASN A 131 -19.26 10.66 -6.24
CA ASN A 131 -20.15 9.55 -5.90
C ASN A 131 -19.65 8.22 -6.46
N ASP A 132 -18.46 7.74 -6.09
CA ASP A 132 -17.96 6.42 -6.51
C ASP A 132 -18.02 6.22 -8.04
N GLY A 133 -17.70 7.28 -8.81
CA GLY A 133 -17.81 7.29 -10.27
C GLY A 133 -19.23 7.49 -10.85
N MET A 134 -20.26 7.57 -10.03
CA MET A 134 -21.60 7.99 -10.47
C MET A 134 -21.58 9.49 -10.79
N GLY A 135 -22.00 9.83 -12.01
CA GLY A 135 -21.92 11.18 -12.55
C GLY A 135 -22.58 12.26 -11.68
N ARG A 136 -22.40 13.53 -12.09
CA ARG A 136 -22.87 14.74 -11.40
C ARG A 136 -24.39 14.92 -11.33
N LEU A 137 -25.21 13.87 -11.47
CA LEU A 137 -26.66 13.99 -11.38
C LEU A 137 -27.08 13.81 -9.91
N TRP A 138 -27.06 14.91 -9.16
CA TRP A 138 -27.39 14.98 -7.72
C TRP A 138 -28.84 14.65 -7.36
N SER A 139 -29.67 14.32 -8.35
CA SER A 139 -31.10 14.05 -8.20
C SER A 139 -31.45 12.56 -8.13
N ASP A 140 -30.49 11.66 -8.37
CA ASP A 140 -30.75 10.21 -8.30
C ASP A 140 -30.95 9.78 -6.83
N ALA A 141 -32.01 9.00 -6.58
CA ALA A 141 -32.34 8.47 -5.27
C ALA A 141 -31.18 7.69 -4.65
N ARG A 142 -30.41 6.98 -5.48
CA ARG A 142 -29.22 6.22 -5.07
C ARG A 142 -28.14 7.11 -4.44
N ILE A 143 -27.95 8.32 -4.99
CA ILE A 143 -26.96 9.28 -4.50
C ILE A 143 -27.41 9.88 -3.15
N LEU A 144 -28.72 10.17 -3.01
CA LEU A 144 -29.28 10.69 -1.76
C LEU A 144 -29.19 9.65 -0.62
N GLU A 145 -29.47 8.38 -0.91
CA GLU A 145 -29.30 7.28 0.06
C GLU A 145 -27.85 7.10 0.48
N TYR A 146 -26.92 7.14 -0.48
CA TYR A 146 -25.49 7.10 -0.20
C TYR A 146 -25.05 8.21 0.76
N GLN A 147 -25.47 9.45 0.51
CA GLN A 147 -25.16 10.58 1.38
C GLN A 147 -25.77 10.42 2.78
N LYS A 148 -27.02 9.95 2.88
CA LYS A 148 -27.66 9.66 4.17
C LYS A 148 -26.87 8.62 4.96
N ARG A 149 -26.51 7.50 4.33
CA ARG A 149 -25.69 6.44 4.94
C ARG A 149 -24.34 6.96 5.42
N LYS A 150 -23.68 7.80 4.63
CA LYS A 150 -22.39 8.38 5.01
C LYS A 150 -22.49 9.34 6.19
N ARG A 151 -23.57 10.14 6.27
CA ARG A 151 -23.85 11.01 7.43
C ARG A 151 -24.12 10.18 8.68
N THR A 152 -24.95 9.15 8.61
CA THR A 152 -25.24 8.27 9.77
C THR A 152 -23.99 7.53 10.23
N GLU A 153 -23.14 7.08 9.31
CA GLU A 153 -21.87 6.45 9.66
C GLU A 153 -20.90 7.41 10.36
N LYS A 154 -20.80 8.67 9.88
CA LYS A 154 -20.01 9.71 10.55
C LYS A 154 -20.50 9.96 11.98
N VAL A 155 -21.82 10.06 12.18
CA VAL A 155 -22.42 10.23 13.52
C VAL A 155 -22.12 9.02 14.40
N ARG A 156 -22.27 7.79 13.90
CA ARG A 156 -21.96 6.56 14.64
C ARG A 156 -20.48 6.50 15.05
N LYS A 157 -19.57 6.83 14.13
CA LYS A 157 -18.12 6.86 14.39
C LYS A 157 -17.76 7.92 15.43
N ALA A 158 -18.40 9.08 15.40
CA ALA A 158 -18.19 10.13 16.39
C ALA A 158 -18.70 9.71 17.78
N ALA A 159 -19.90 9.12 17.85
CA ALA A 159 -20.47 8.62 19.11
C ALA A 159 -19.60 7.52 19.73
N GLU A 160 -19.09 6.57 18.93
CA GLU A 160 -18.19 5.53 19.43
C GLU A 160 -16.84 6.10 19.92
N LYS A 161 -16.33 7.14 19.27
CA LYS A 161 -15.12 7.85 19.75
C LYS A 161 -15.34 8.49 21.11
N GLU A 162 -16.47 9.18 21.32
CA GLU A 162 -16.79 9.78 22.62
C GLU A 162 -17.00 8.70 23.69
N ARG A 163 -17.73 7.61 23.38
CA ARG A 163 -17.89 6.49 24.31
C ARG A 163 -16.55 5.88 24.74
N ARG A 164 -15.60 5.71 23.80
CA ARG A 164 -14.25 5.22 24.12
C ARG A 164 -13.47 6.20 24.99
N LYS A 165 -13.63 7.50 24.76
CA LYS A 165 -12.99 8.55 25.57
C LYS A 165 -13.52 8.56 27.00
N GLU A 166 -14.83 8.44 27.17
CA GLU A 166 -15.49 8.32 28.48
C GLU A 166 -15.06 7.06 29.24
N LEU A 167 -14.95 5.92 28.54
CA LEU A 167 -14.47 4.68 29.15
C LEU A 167 -13.00 4.80 29.61
N ARG A 168 -12.16 5.46 28.81
CA ARG A 168 -10.75 5.70 29.18
C ARG A 168 -10.63 6.65 30.37
N SER A 169 -11.45 7.71 30.43
CA SER A 169 -11.42 8.65 31.55
C SER A 169 -11.93 8.01 32.85
N SER A 170 -12.97 7.18 32.79
CA SER A 170 -13.48 6.45 33.96
C SER A 170 -12.49 5.41 34.48
N LYS A 171 -11.87 4.61 33.59
CA LYS A 171 -10.80 3.66 33.94
C LYS A 171 -9.61 4.39 34.59
N LYS A 172 -9.21 5.56 34.06
CA LYS A 172 -8.12 6.37 34.63
C LYS A 172 -8.48 6.89 36.02
N ALA A 173 -9.70 7.40 36.21
CA ALA A 173 -10.17 7.88 37.52
C ALA A 173 -10.17 6.76 38.56
N LEU A 174 -10.66 5.56 38.20
CA LEU A 174 -10.64 4.40 39.08
C LEU A 174 -9.20 3.99 39.46
N LYS A 175 -8.28 3.95 38.48
CA LYS A 175 -6.85 3.65 38.74
C LYS A 175 -6.24 4.66 39.72
N THR A 176 -6.53 5.95 39.56
CA THR A 176 -6.03 6.97 40.49
C THR A 176 -6.58 6.82 41.91
N MET A 177 -7.84 6.40 42.08
CA MET A 177 -8.40 6.11 43.40
C MET A 177 -7.72 4.90 44.05
N ILE A 178 -7.52 3.82 43.28
CA ILE A 178 -6.82 2.61 43.74
C ILE A 178 -5.38 2.94 44.16
N ASP A 179 -4.65 3.70 43.36
CA ASP A 179 -3.27 4.06 43.66
C ASP A 179 -3.16 4.98 44.89
N ALA A 180 -4.12 5.90 45.09
CA ALA A 180 -4.19 6.73 46.29
C ALA A 180 -4.45 5.90 47.55
N GLU A 181 -5.43 4.99 47.54
CA GLU A 181 -5.68 4.09 48.68
C GLU A 181 -4.45 3.20 48.95
N TRP A 182 -3.84 2.65 47.92
CA TRP A 182 -2.63 1.83 48.06
C TRP A 182 -1.45 2.59 48.66
N ALA A 183 -1.29 3.87 48.32
CA ALA A 183 -0.27 4.72 48.93
C ALA A 183 -0.49 4.87 50.44
N THR A 184 -1.73 5.13 50.88
CA THR A 184 -2.05 5.25 52.31
C THR A 184 -1.86 3.94 53.08
N ILE A 185 -2.13 2.79 52.44
CA ILE A 185 -1.91 1.47 53.05
C ILE A 185 -0.42 1.20 53.23
N LYS A 186 0.41 1.56 52.23
CA LYS A 186 1.87 1.43 52.33
C LYS A 186 2.45 2.32 53.42
N GLU A 187 2.02 3.57 53.51
CA GLU A 187 2.48 4.50 54.56
C GLU A 187 2.15 3.97 55.96
N LYS A 188 0.92 3.52 56.20
CA LYS A 188 0.52 2.88 57.47
C LYS A 188 1.33 1.61 57.76
N HIS A 189 1.67 0.83 56.74
CA HIS A 189 2.49 -0.36 56.91
C HIS A 189 3.93 -0.01 57.29
N ASP A 190 4.52 1.00 56.67
CA ASP A 190 5.87 1.47 56.98
C ASP A 190 5.95 2.00 58.42
N GLU A 191 4.96 2.77 58.88
CA GLU A 191 4.84 3.17 60.29
C GLU A 191 4.77 1.97 61.23
N ASN A 192 3.97 0.95 60.88
CA ASN A 192 3.84 -0.26 61.67
C ASN A 192 5.14 -1.09 61.69
N LEU A 193 5.87 -1.15 60.57
CA LEU A 193 7.18 -1.77 60.51
C LEU A 193 8.21 -1.04 61.36
N GLN A 194 8.20 0.30 61.36
CA GLN A 194 9.08 1.08 62.22
C GLN A 194 8.77 0.83 63.71
N LYS A 195 7.49 0.83 64.10
CA LYS A 195 7.07 0.52 65.48
C LYS A 195 7.47 -0.91 65.87
N TRP A 196 7.26 -1.89 64.98
CA TRP A 196 7.64 -3.27 65.21
C TRP A 196 9.16 -3.46 65.32
N ASN A 197 9.95 -2.80 64.46
CA ASN A 197 11.40 -2.84 64.53
C ASN A 197 11.91 -2.28 65.85
N LYS A 198 11.38 -1.13 66.31
CA LYS A 198 11.73 -0.54 67.62
C LYS A 198 11.41 -1.48 68.78
N MET A 199 10.21 -2.10 68.77
CA MET A 199 9.83 -3.09 69.79
C MET A 199 10.74 -4.32 69.75
N CYS A 200 11.12 -4.80 68.56
CA CYS A 200 12.04 -5.93 68.41
C CYS A 200 13.45 -5.61 68.88
N THR A 201 13.95 -4.39 68.65
CA THR A 201 15.26 -3.97 69.17
C THR A 201 15.26 -3.91 70.69
N GLU A 202 14.22 -3.32 71.30
CA GLU A 202 14.07 -3.26 72.76
C GLU A 202 13.97 -4.65 73.40
N LEU A 203 13.25 -5.59 72.78
CA LEU A 203 13.13 -6.97 73.29
C LEU A 203 14.45 -7.75 73.16
N LYS A 204 15.23 -7.52 72.10
CA LYS A 204 16.56 -8.11 71.95
C LYS A 204 17.54 -7.59 73.01
N GLU A 205 17.51 -6.29 73.30
CA GLU A 205 18.32 -5.68 74.37
C GLU A 205 17.98 -6.27 75.75
N LYS A 206 16.71 -6.62 75.98
CA LYS A 206 16.24 -7.30 77.20
C LYS A 206 16.56 -8.81 77.26
N GLY A 207 17.24 -9.36 76.25
CA GLY A 207 17.70 -10.76 76.25
C GLY A 207 16.66 -11.80 75.80
N PHE A 208 15.56 -11.40 75.18
CA PHE A 208 14.57 -12.35 74.64
C PHE A 208 15.15 -13.14 73.45
N LYS A 209 14.82 -14.43 73.37
CA LYS A 209 15.26 -15.29 72.27
C LYS A 209 14.51 -14.92 70.99
N ALA A 210 15.14 -15.13 69.83
CA ALA A 210 14.58 -14.82 68.52
C ALA A 210 13.18 -15.42 68.25
N LYS A 211 12.85 -16.56 68.89
CA LYS A 211 11.57 -17.26 68.76
C LYS A 211 10.41 -16.57 69.49
N ASP A 212 10.71 -15.73 70.48
CA ASP A 212 9.72 -15.05 71.32
C ASP A 212 9.41 -13.62 70.84
N LEU A 213 10.00 -13.20 69.71
CA LEU A 213 9.70 -11.89 69.12
C LEU A 213 8.32 -11.88 68.46
N PRO A 214 7.61 -10.74 68.51
CA PRO A 214 6.32 -10.59 67.84
C PRO A 214 6.48 -10.82 66.33
N LYS A 215 5.45 -11.42 65.71
CA LYS A 215 5.44 -11.66 64.26
C LYS A 215 5.47 -10.34 63.49
N LYS A 216 6.20 -10.34 62.37
CA LYS A 216 6.29 -9.17 61.49
C LYS A 216 4.89 -8.78 60.97
N PRO A 217 4.51 -7.50 61.02
CA PRO A 217 3.28 -7.02 60.40
C PRO A 217 3.24 -7.43 58.92
N CYS A 218 2.07 -7.84 58.43
CA CYS A 218 1.79 -8.07 57.02
C CYS A 218 0.78 -7.02 56.55
N HIS A 219 0.88 -6.55 55.31
CA HIS A 219 -0.09 -5.65 54.72
C HIS A 219 -1.00 -6.38 53.74
N GLU A 220 -2.21 -5.83 53.54
CA GLU A 220 -3.14 -6.27 52.49
C GLU A 220 -2.47 -6.13 51.12
N THR A 221 -2.80 -7.00 50.16
CA THR A 221 -2.21 -6.93 48.82
C THR A 221 -2.95 -5.92 47.95
N LYS A 222 -2.26 -5.34 46.94
CA LYS A 222 -2.90 -4.42 45.97
C LYS A 222 -4.11 -5.06 45.27
N ARG A 223 -4.09 -6.38 45.03
CA ARG A 223 -5.23 -7.14 44.47
C ARG A 223 -6.46 -7.08 45.37
N SER A 224 -6.30 -7.17 46.69
CA SER A 224 -7.40 -7.05 47.64
C SER A 224 -8.03 -5.66 47.63
N VAL A 225 -7.23 -4.61 47.45
CA VAL A 225 -7.70 -3.22 47.29
C VAL A 225 -8.49 -3.05 45.99
N ILE A 226 -8.02 -3.66 44.90
CA ILE A 226 -8.72 -3.67 43.60
C ILE A 226 -10.07 -4.38 43.73
N ALA A 227 -10.11 -5.57 44.35
CA ALA A 227 -11.36 -6.31 44.56
C ALA A 227 -12.39 -5.51 45.38
N ARG A 228 -11.93 -4.76 46.39
CA ARG A 228 -12.79 -3.90 47.23
C ARG A 228 -13.37 -2.71 46.47
N LEU A 229 -12.56 -2.04 45.65
CA LEU A 229 -12.95 -0.80 44.96
C LEU A 229 -13.64 -1.03 43.62
N SER A 230 -13.26 -2.07 42.89
CA SER A 230 -13.80 -2.38 41.57
C SER A 230 -15.02 -3.29 41.62
N GLY A 231 -15.30 -3.93 42.76
CA GLY A 231 -16.40 -4.90 42.93
C GLY A 231 -16.34 -6.10 41.98
N CYS A 232 -15.20 -6.30 41.30
CA CYS A 232 -15.03 -7.25 40.22
C CYS A 232 -13.60 -7.81 40.30
N ASP A 233 -13.47 -9.11 40.52
CA ASP A 233 -12.22 -9.88 40.39
C ASP A 233 -11.84 -9.97 38.90
N SER A 234 -11.63 -8.82 38.26
CA SER A 234 -11.29 -8.78 36.84
C SER A 234 -9.77 -8.79 36.71
N GLU A 235 -9.23 -10.00 36.54
CA GLU A 235 -7.97 -10.24 35.84
C GLU A 235 -8.12 -9.80 34.37
N GLU A 236 -8.16 -8.49 34.10
CA GLU A 236 -8.02 -7.98 32.74
C GLU A 236 -6.54 -7.75 32.45
N SER A 237 -5.94 -8.80 31.91
CA SER A 237 -4.71 -8.85 31.12
C SER A 237 -4.56 -7.62 30.23
N GLU A 238 -3.54 -6.80 30.53
CA GLU A 238 -2.99 -5.80 29.60
C GLU A 238 -2.27 -6.56 28.47
N GLU A 239 -2.98 -6.84 27.37
CA GLU A 239 -2.36 -7.16 26.08
C GLU A 239 -2.86 -6.13 25.04
N ASP A 240 -2.31 -4.93 25.15
CA ASP A 240 -2.27 -3.97 24.04
C ASP A 240 -1.16 -4.42 23.08
N THR A 241 -1.46 -5.37 22.19
CA THR A 241 -0.67 -5.55 20.97
C THR A 241 -1.22 -4.61 19.90
N ASP A 242 -0.73 -3.38 19.91
CA ASP A 242 -0.74 -2.50 18.74
C ASP A 242 0.22 -3.12 17.71
N ASN A 243 -0.34 -3.74 16.67
CA ASN A 243 0.39 -4.14 15.48
C ASN A 243 0.07 -3.10 14.40
N ASP A 244 1.04 -2.22 14.13
CA ASP A 244 1.11 -1.34 12.94
C ASP A 244 1.37 -2.16 11.66
#